data_AF-A0A804MUI2-F1
#
_entry.id   AF-A0A804MUI2-F1
#
_cell.length_a   1.000
_cell.length_b   1.000
_cell.length_c   1.000
_cell.angle_alpha   90.00
_cell.angle_beta   90.00
_cell.angle_gamma   90.00
#
_symmetry.space_group_name_H-M   'P 1'
#
loop_
_entity.id
_entity.type
_entity.pdbx_description
1 polymer ?
#
loop_
_entity_poly.entity_id
_entity_poly.type
_entity_poly.pdbx_seq_one_letter_code
_entity_poly.pdbx_strand_id
1 'polypeptide(L)'
;DSEASISSDDLSSYDTSLLLSSSLHPEIDVNGTTTLKWRYSVICVHSNQFYNLRRKCCPSELAYVASLSRCKRWDAQGGKSKAFFARTIDGRLIIKQIKKTEFDSFIKFAPDYFRHVNHSLDTGSQTCLAKILGIYQ
;
A
#
# COMPACT_ATOMS: atom_id res chain seq x y z
N ASP A 1 -5.00 26.50 19.15
CA ASP A 1 -6.32 26.24 18.55
C ASP A 1 -6.28 26.49 17.05
N SER A 2 -6.22 25.43 16.27
CA SER A 2 -6.40 25.47 14.82
C SER A 2 -6.88 24.09 14.40
N GLU A 3 -8.18 23.84 14.60
CA GLU A 3 -8.85 22.68 14.03
C GLU A 3 -8.88 22.87 12.51
N ALA A 4 -7.95 22.23 11.82
CA ALA A 4 -8.04 22.11 10.37
C ALA A 4 -9.19 21.13 10.06
N SER A 5 -10.37 21.69 9.79
CA SER A 5 -11.50 20.96 9.23
C SER A 5 -11.06 20.36 7.90
N ILE A 6 -10.84 19.04 7.88
CA ILE A 6 -10.51 18.29 6.67
C ILE A 6 -11.79 18.24 5.84
N SER A 7 -11.82 19.03 4.76
CA SER A 7 -12.87 18.97 3.73
C SER A 7 -13.02 17.52 3.30
N SER A 8 -14.25 17.00 3.41
CA SER A 8 -14.63 15.70 2.87
C SER A 8 -14.77 15.86 1.37
N ASP A 9 -13.65 16.13 0.69
CA ASP A 9 -13.62 16.26 -0.76
C ASP A 9 -14.02 14.92 -1.37
N ASP A 10 -15.04 15.06 -2.21
CA ASP A 10 -15.88 14.07 -2.81
C ASP A 10 -15.08 12.89 -3.38
N LEU A 11 -15.23 11.72 -2.76
CA LEU A 11 -14.60 10.47 -3.15
C LEU A 11 -15.07 9.96 -4.53
N SER A 12 -16.03 10.63 -5.16
CA SER A 12 -16.59 10.26 -6.46
C SER A 12 -15.61 10.42 -7.63
N SER A 13 -14.51 11.16 -7.47
CA SER A 13 -13.54 11.38 -8.56
C SER A 13 -12.54 10.23 -8.76
N TYR A 14 -12.30 9.37 -7.77
CA TYR A 14 -11.33 8.28 -7.96
C TYR A 14 -12.03 7.03 -8.46
N ASP A 15 -11.52 6.52 -9.57
CA ASP A 15 -12.09 5.36 -10.22
C ASP A 15 -11.84 4.09 -9.40
N THR A 16 -12.76 3.80 -8.48
CA THR A 16 -12.81 2.52 -7.77
C THR A 16 -13.11 1.34 -8.68
N SER A 17 -13.52 1.57 -9.95
CA SER A 17 -13.84 0.49 -10.88
C SER A 17 -12.64 -0.43 -11.10
N LEU A 18 -11.42 0.08 -11.03
CA LEU A 18 -10.21 -0.72 -11.17
C LEU A 18 -9.98 -1.64 -9.96
N LEU A 19 -10.35 -1.21 -8.75
CA LEU A 19 -10.37 -2.07 -7.57
C LEU A 19 -11.47 -3.13 -7.72
N LEU A 20 -12.65 -2.74 -8.18
CA LEU A 20 -13.78 -3.63 -8.44
C LEU A 20 -13.57 -4.53 -9.67
N SER A 21 -12.54 -4.27 -10.48
CA SER A 21 -12.21 -5.10 -11.63
C SER A 21 -11.84 -6.50 -11.14
N SER A 22 -12.24 -7.52 -11.91
CA SER A 22 -11.95 -8.93 -11.60
C SER A 22 -10.46 -9.26 -11.62
N SER A 23 -9.61 -8.32 -12.07
CA SER A 23 -8.16 -8.51 -12.10
C SER A 23 -7.58 -8.52 -10.69
N LEU A 24 -6.81 -9.56 -10.36
CA LEU A 24 -6.14 -9.66 -9.06
C LEU A 24 -5.01 -8.62 -8.91
N HIS A 25 -4.50 -8.13 -10.04
CA HIS A 25 -3.35 -7.24 -10.16
C HIS A 25 -3.62 -6.17 -11.23
N PRO A 26 -4.53 -5.19 -10.99
CA PRO A 26 -4.79 -4.14 -11.96
C PRO A 26 -3.53 -3.32 -12.24
N GLU A 27 -3.28 -3.06 -13.51
CA GLU A 27 -2.24 -2.15 -14.00
C GLU A 27 -2.85 -0.77 -14.26
N ILE A 28 -2.22 0.28 -13.73
CA ILE A 28 -2.68 1.66 -13.78
C ILE A 28 -1.66 2.47 -14.57
N ASP A 29 -2.08 3.02 -15.71
CA ASP A 29 -1.24 3.95 -16.48
C ASP A 29 -1.15 5.31 -15.77
N VAL A 30 0.07 5.71 -15.41
CA VAL A 30 0.39 6.99 -14.79
C VAL A 30 0.83 7.97 -15.88
N ASN A 31 -0.11 8.34 -16.75
CA ASN A 31 0.09 9.42 -17.70
C ASN A 31 -0.49 10.71 -17.10
N GLY A 32 0.36 11.54 -16.50
CA GLY A 32 -0.02 12.89 -16.10
C GLY A 32 -0.36 13.76 -17.32
N THR A 33 -1.02 14.90 -17.11
CA THR A 33 -1.32 15.92 -18.15
C THR A 33 -0.08 16.47 -18.86
N THR A 34 1.11 16.18 -18.34
CA THR A 34 2.39 16.56 -18.93
C THR A 34 2.69 15.66 -20.12
N THR A 35 3.11 16.26 -21.23
CA THR A 35 3.59 15.63 -22.48
C THR A 35 4.90 14.85 -22.29
N LEU A 36 5.00 14.05 -21.24
CA LEU A 36 6.17 13.24 -20.95
C LEU A 36 6.29 12.16 -22.02
N LYS A 37 7.51 12.01 -22.55
CA LYS A 37 7.89 11.03 -23.58
C LYS A 37 7.74 9.57 -23.10
N TRP A 38 7.56 9.35 -21.81
CA TRP A 38 7.60 8.03 -21.19
C TRP A 38 6.25 7.72 -20.53
N ARG A 39 5.70 6.56 -20.89
CA ARG A 39 4.57 5.97 -20.18
C ARG A 39 5.09 5.22 -18.97
N TYR A 40 4.49 5.47 -17.82
CA TYR A 40 4.71 4.68 -16.62
C TYR A 40 3.41 3.96 -16.30
N SER A 41 3.50 2.72 -15.86
CA SER A 41 2.37 1.98 -15.31
C SER A 41 2.74 1.45 -13.94
N VAL A 42 1.73 1.24 -13.10
CA VAL A 42 1.87 0.67 -11.76
C VAL A 42 0.91 -0.49 -11.60
N ILE A 43 1.42 -1.66 -11.23
CA ILE A 43 0.62 -2.84 -10.94
C ILE A 43 0.31 -2.89 -9.44
N CYS A 44 -0.97 -2.86 -9.09
CA CYS A 44 -1.45 -3.00 -7.71
C CYS A 44 -1.70 -4.47 -7.38
N VAL A 45 -0.73 -5.14 -6.77
CA VAL A 45 -0.79 -6.59 -6.57
C VAL A 45 -1.77 -6.94 -5.45
N HIS A 46 -2.70 -7.90 -5.65
CA HIS A 46 -3.74 -8.27 -4.65
C HIS A 46 -4.55 -7.05 -4.19
N SER A 47 -4.91 -6.20 -5.14
CA SER A 47 -5.53 -4.87 -4.91
C SER A 47 -6.70 -4.95 -3.93
N ASN A 48 -7.63 -5.88 -4.16
CA ASN A 48 -8.83 -6.07 -3.35
C ASN A 48 -8.53 -6.55 -1.92
N GLN A 49 -7.65 -7.53 -1.77
CA GLN A 49 -7.31 -8.06 -0.46
C GLN A 49 -6.58 -7.00 0.38
N PHE A 50 -5.67 -6.24 -0.23
CA PHE A 50 -5.01 -5.14 0.47
C PHE A 50 -5.94 -3.96 0.74
N TYR A 51 -6.85 -3.62 -0.17
CA TYR A 51 -7.88 -2.60 0.08
C TYR A 51 -8.71 -2.93 1.32
N ASN A 52 -9.13 -4.19 1.46
CA ASN A 52 -9.83 -4.66 2.65
C ASN A 52 -8.98 -4.57 3.93
N LEU A 53 -7.68 -4.90 3.86
CA LEU A 53 -6.78 -4.70 5.00
C LEU A 53 -6.62 -3.22 5.36
N ARG A 54 -6.49 -2.33 4.37
CA ARG A 54 -6.37 -0.89 4.60
C ARG A 54 -7.63 -0.31 5.22
N ARG A 55 -8.82 -0.79 4.84
CA ARG A 55 -10.08 -0.43 5.51
C ARG A 55 -10.13 -0.81 6.99
N LYS A 56 -9.43 -1.88 7.40
CA LYS A 56 -9.35 -2.32 8.80
C LYS A 56 -8.22 -1.64 9.59
N CYS A 57 -7.15 -1.22 8.93
CA CYS A 57 -5.91 -0.76 9.60
C CYS A 57 -5.63 0.74 9.47
N CYS A 58 -6.22 1.40 8.47
CA CYS A 58 -5.98 2.81 8.17
C CYS A 58 -7.25 3.63 8.48
N PRO A 59 -7.12 4.92 8.86
CA PRO A 59 -8.28 5.78 9.07
C PRO A 59 -9.16 5.93 7.82
N SER A 60 -8.54 6.02 6.65
CA SER A 60 -9.22 6.04 5.35
C SER A 60 -8.21 5.70 4.25
N GLU A 61 -8.70 5.36 3.05
CA GLU A 61 -7.85 5.15 1.88
C GLU A 61 -7.11 6.44 1.50
N LEU A 62 -7.79 7.59 1.57
CA LEU A 62 -7.17 8.89 1.34
C LEU A 62 -6.05 9.18 2.33
N ALA A 63 -6.25 8.88 3.62
CA ALA A 63 -5.21 9.04 4.63
C ALA A 63 -4.02 8.09 4.38
N TYR A 64 -4.25 6.89 3.85
CA TYR A 64 -3.18 5.98 3.43
C TYR A 64 -2.38 6.57 2.25
N VAL A 65 -3.06 7.02 1.19
CA VAL A 65 -2.42 7.62 0.00
C VAL A 65 -1.65 8.90 0.37
N ALA A 66 -2.24 9.78 1.19
CA ALA A 66 -1.59 11.01 1.66
C ALA A 66 -0.41 10.76 2.61
N SER A 67 -0.31 9.57 3.22
CA SER A 67 0.88 9.14 3.95
C SER A 67 1.98 8.77 2.98
N LEU A 68 1.65 7.92 1.99
CA LEU A 68 2.60 7.41 1.00
C LEU A 68 3.18 8.50 0.13
N SER A 69 2.40 9.53 -0.23
CA SER A 69 2.87 10.66 -1.02
C SER A 69 3.96 11.49 -0.31
N ARG A 70 4.09 11.34 1.00
CA ARG A 70 5.03 12.07 1.85
C ARG A 70 5.96 11.11 2.57
N CYS A 71 6.76 10.37 1.80
CA CYS A 71 7.81 9.49 2.32
C CYS A 71 9.21 10.07 2.06
N LYS A 72 10.16 9.70 2.92
CA LYS A 72 11.58 10.01 2.76
C LYS A 72 12.39 8.73 2.86
N ARG A 73 13.50 8.65 2.12
CA ARG A 73 14.47 7.56 2.26
C ARG A 73 14.86 7.43 3.73
N TRP A 74 14.86 6.20 4.22
CA TRP A 74 15.23 5.86 5.58
C TRP A 74 16.44 4.94 5.51
N ASP A 75 17.56 5.41 6.08
CA ASP A 75 18.79 4.61 6.18
C ASP A 75 18.65 3.63 7.36
N ALA A 76 17.97 2.52 7.10
CA ALA A 76 17.76 1.47 8.09
C ALA A 76 19.11 0.86 8.48
N GLN A 77 19.51 1.06 9.73
CA GLN A 77 20.75 0.50 10.28
C GLN A 77 20.59 -1.00 10.52
N GLY A 78 21.45 -1.81 9.90
CA GLY A 78 21.44 -3.27 10.02
C GLY A 78 20.78 -4.02 8.86
N GLY A 79 20.76 -5.35 8.96
CA GLY A 79 20.25 -6.25 7.93
C GLY A 79 21.32 -6.73 6.94
N LYS A 80 21.10 -7.93 6.37
CA LYS A 80 22.04 -8.56 5.42
C LYS A 80 21.98 -7.95 4.03
N SER A 81 20.81 -7.43 3.64
CA SER A 81 20.57 -6.84 2.33
C SER A 81 20.60 -5.32 2.40
N LYS A 82 21.35 -4.68 1.50
CA LYS A 82 21.31 -3.23 1.26
C LYS A 82 20.02 -2.82 0.52
N ALA A 83 18.87 -3.26 1.02
CA ALA A 83 17.57 -2.95 0.42
C ALA A 83 17.22 -1.47 0.64
N PHE A 84 16.53 -0.86 -0.32
CA PHE A 84 16.01 0.49 -0.14
C PHE A 84 14.86 0.48 0.86
N PHE A 85 14.91 1.40 1.81
CA PHE A 85 13.82 1.69 2.74
C PHE A 85 13.45 3.17 2.66
N ALA A 86 12.17 3.43 2.85
CA ALA A 86 11.63 4.76 3.12
C ALA A 86 10.62 4.69 4.26
N ARG A 87 10.39 5.82 4.91
CA ARG A 87 9.39 5.97 5.96
C ARG A 87 8.52 7.18 5.66
N THR A 88 7.23 7.08 5.95
CA THR A 88 6.33 8.23 5.82
C THR A 88 6.66 9.27 6.88
N ILE A 89 6.47 10.55 6.56
CA ILE A 89 6.80 11.67 7.45
C ILE A 89 5.94 11.64 8.72
N ASP A 90 4.70 11.17 8.61
CA ASP A 90 3.80 10.94 9.75
C ASP A 90 4.15 9.67 10.57
N GLY A 91 5.23 8.97 10.20
CA GLY A 91 5.76 7.84 10.94
C GLY A 91 4.94 6.56 10.89
N ARG A 92 3.86 6.50 10.10
CA ARG A 92 2.89 5.39 10.08
C ARG A 92 3.31 4.19 9.23
N LEU A 93 4.01 4.41 8.11
CA LEU A 93 4.31 3.35 7.14
C LEU A 93 5.80 3.27 6.87
N ILE A 94 6.27 2.03 6.66
CA ILE A 94 7.60 1.72 6.14
C ILE A 94 7.41 1.18 4.72
N ILE A 95 8.16 1.74 3.78
CA ILE A 95 8.23 1.30 2.40
C ILE A 95 9.54 0.54 2.25
N LYS A 96 9.49 -0.65 1.67
CA LYS A 96 10.66 -1.49 1.39
C LYS A 96 10.67 -1.84 -0.09
N GLN A 97 11.79 -1.64 -0.75
CA GLN A 97 12.03 -2.27 -2.04
C GLN A 97 12.34 -3.75 -1.81
N ILE A 98 11.53 -4.61 -2.42
CA ILE A 98 11.70 -6.06 -2.35
C ILE A 98 12.31 -6.60 -3.63
N LYS A 99 13.08 -7.68 -3.52
CA LYS A 99 13.62 -8.40 -4.68
C LYS A 99 12.54 -9.27 -5.32
N LYS A 100 12.75 -9.66 -6.59
CA LYS A 100 11.87 -10.61 -7.30
C LYS A 100 11.62 -11.90 -6.50
N THR A 101 12.65 -12.45 -5.85
CA THR A 101 12.50 -13.68 -5.05
C THR A 101 11.61 -13.48 -3.81
N GLU A 102 11.68 -12.33 -3.16
CA GLU A 102 10.80 -11.98 -2.03
C GLU A 102 9.37 -11.78 -2.51
N PHE A 103 9.19 -11.12 -3.66
CA PHE A 103 7.91 -10.96 -4.32
C PHE A 103 7.27 -12.31 -4.67
N ASP A 104 7.98 -13.17 -5.41
CA ASP A 104 7.50 -14.50 -5.81
C ASP A 104 7.17 -15.37 -4.58
N SER A 105 7.92 -15.21 -3.48
CA SER A 105 7.64 -15.89 -2.21
C SER A 105 6.36 -15.37 -1.55
N PHE A 106 6.14 -14.05 -1.55
CA PHE A 106 4.91 -13.45 -1.04
C PHE A 106 3.69 -13.94 -1.83
N ILE A 107 3.74 -13.93 -3.17
CA ILE A 107 2.61 -14.36 -4.01
C ILE A 107 2.16 -15.79 -3.65
N LYS A 108 3.10 -16.71 -3.42
CA LYS A 108 2.78 -18.09 -3.01
C LYS A 108 2.12 -18.16 -1.62
N PHE A 109 2.57 -17.32 -0.68
CA PHE A 109 2.07 -17.31 0.70
C PHE A 109 0.87 -16.37 0.92
N ALA A 110 0.54 -15.51 -0.05
CA ALA A 110 -0.45 -14.44 0.08
C ALA A 110 -1.82 -14.92 0.58
N PRO A 111 -2.40 -16.05 0.10
CA PRO A 111 -3.69 -16.53 0.61
C PRO A 111 -3.69 -16.77 2.13
N ASP A 112 -2.61 -17.36 2.65
CA ASP A 112 -2.47 -17.66 4.08
C ASP A 112 -2.14 -16.41 4.89
N TYR A 113 -1.32 -15.52 4.33
CA TYR A 113 -1.07 -14.20 4.91
C TYR A 113 -2.38 -13.42 5.13
N PHE A 114 -3.22 -13.30 4.10
CA PHE A 114 -4.49 -12.58 4.21
C PHE A 114 -5.44 -13.26 5.20
N ARG A 115 -5.52 -14.59 5.20
CA ARG A 115 -6.34 -15.35 6.16
C ARG A 115 -5.92 -15.06 7.61
N HIS A 116 -4.62 -15.18 7.89
CA HIS A 116 -4.05 -14.98 9.22
C HIS A 116 -4.23 -13.54 9.72
N VAL A 117 -3.88 -12.56 8.89
CA VAL A 117 -3.92 -11.15 9.28
C VAL A 117 -5.37 -10.69 9.44
N ASN A 118 -6.29 -11.09 8.56
CA ASN A 118 -7.71 -10.76 8.74
C ASN A 118 -8.27 -11.36 10.02
N HIS A 119 -8.03 -12.66 10.27
CA HIS A 119 -8.46 -13.28 11.52
C HIS A 119 -7.91 -12.54 12.73
N SER A 120 -6.60 -12.25 12.75
CA SER A 120 -5.96 -11.54 13.86
C SER A 120 -6.55 -10.14 14.09
N LEU A 121 -6.91 -9.42 13.02
CA LEU A 121 -7.56 -8.12 13.12
C LEU A 121 -9.01 -8.24 13.64
N ASP A 122 -9.76 -9.23 13.15
CA ASP A 122 -11.17 -9.40 13.49
C ASP A 122 -11.36 -9.90 14.93
N THR A 123 -10.44 -10.71 15.44
CA THR A 123 -10.46 -11.22 16.82
C THR A 123 -9.68 -10.34 17.81
N GLY A 124 -8.96 -9.33 17.33
CA GLY A 124 -8.03 -8.53 18.14
C GLY A 124 -6.82 -9.33 18.67
N SER A 125 -6.51 -10.48 18.06
CA SER A 125 -5.37 -11.31 18.46
C SER A 125 -4.03 -10.68 18.05
N GLN A 126 -3.00 -10.87 18.87
CA GLN A 126 -1.65 -10.43 18.54
C GLN A 126 -1.05 -11.27 17.41
N THR A 127 -0.12 -10.68 16.64
CA THR A 127 0.63 -11.37 15.60
C THR A 127 2.06 -10.86 15.52
N CYS A 128 3.00 -11.75 15.21
CA CYS A 128 4.38 -11.41 14.89
C CYS A 128 4.59 -11.05 13.41
N LEU A 129 3.56 -11.24 12.57
CA LEU A 129 3.63 -10.88 11.16
C LEU A 129 3.45 -9.37 10.99
N ALA A 130 4.33 -8.77 10.19
CA ALA A 130 4.16 -7.38 9.78
C ALA A 130 2.91 -7.23 8.91
N LYS A 131 2.15 -6.16 9.14
CA LYS A 131 0.98 -5.81 8.31
C LYS A 131 1.46 -5.16 7.02
N ILE A 132 1.59 -5.95 5.98
CA ILE A 132 1.74 -5.51 4.59
C ILE A 132 0.39 -4.94 4.12
N LEU A 133 0.40 -3.68 3.70
CA LEU A 133 -0.80 -2.93 3.29
C LEU A 133 -0.91 -2.71 1.78
N GLY A 134 0.12 -3.09 1.02
CA GLY A 134 0.14 -3.01 -0.43
C GLY A 134 1.47 -3.48 -0.99
N ILE A 135 1.46 -4.00 -2.22
CA ILE A 135 2.63 -4.30 -3.03
C ILE A 135 2.38 -3.69 -4.41
N TYR A 136 3.36 -2.94 -4.90
CA TYR A 136 3.28 -2.17 -6.12
C TYR A 136 4.50 -2.48 -6.98
N GLN A 137 4.29 -2.68 -8.28
CA GLN A 137 5.35 -2.90 -9.27
C GLN A 137 5.28 -1.82 -10.34
#